data_AF-M4BZ86-F1
#
_entry.id   AF-M4BZ86-F1
#
_cell.length_a   1.000
_cell.length_b   1.000
_cell.length_c   1.000
_cell.angle_alpha   90.00
_cell.angle_beta   90.00
_cell.angle_gamma   90.00
#
_symmetry.space_group_name_H-M   'P 1'
#
loop_
_entity.id
_entity.type
_entity.pdbx_description
1 polymer ?
#
loop_
_entity_poly.entity_id
_entity_poly.type
_entity_poly.pdbx_seq_one_letter_code
_entity_poly.pdbx_strand_id
1 'polypeptide(L)'
;MESYISINGVPVVANTKILRDLVRHDMGFDGLIVTDYAEIHNLHVWHRVAKTDRDAVRMALMNAPLDMSMVALNTSFIDMARLAVQENPELMNRVNESVHRILTTKVKLGLFDNALPGTKDDIALVGGNESQQAALELARESIVLLKNEDGILPLGASTEVFLTGHAADNVGLLCGGWSLRWQGVSGNSLFPNGISLRQGIVNVLHTSTGVVHYANGLHPNGSYSSADLEEAKYLARRSTYTIVAVGESVYAEKPGDIDDLNLPLGQVKYVREIAATGTKVILVLVQGRPRLLQGLAEIAHAVVYAMLPGELGGQALADVLFGRVNPSGRLPITYPKTSANIAIPYNHLVSTRCRDEGSCKMEWNFGHGLSYSAFKYGNVSLSRATVPNSGDTSLEVSVAVTNAGSMAGKETVMLFLIQPFRAISVPEAKQLKRFAKIHLQPGETQLVSFTLSHEDWGALDPQIGSGFHRVVEAGDYFVAVKPDTECNVYGGSKSASNALCAHFMVQGI
;
A
#
# COMPACT_ATOMS: atom_id res chain seq x y z
N MET A 1 -14.54 -3.27 -11.49
CA MET A 1 -15.17 -4.43 -10.87
C MET A 1 -15.92 -3.94 -9.65
N GLU A 2 -17.09 -4.51 -9.38
CA GLU A 2 -17.96 -4.16 -8.27
C GLU A 2 -17.52 -4.90 -6.97
N SER A 3 -18.04 -4.57 -5.76
CA SER A 3 -17.52 -5.04 -4.46
C SER A 3 -18.57 -5.79 -3.62
N TYR A 4 -18.18 -6.88 -2.94
CA TYR A 4 -19.02 -7.70 -2.04
C TYR A 4 -19.77 -6.97 -0.91
N ILE A 5 -19.46 -5.72 -0.61
CA ILE A 5 -19.96 -5.07 0.61
C ILE A 5 -21.38 -4.54 0.45
N SER A 6 -22.02 -4.28 1.60
CA SER A 6 -23.24 -3.50 1.68
C SER A 6 -22.93 -2.10 2.21
N ILE A 7 -23.37 -1.07 1.49
CA ILE A 7 -23.19 0.33 1.91
C ILE A 7 -24.54 0.85 2.38
N ASN A 8 -24.62 1.23 3.66
CA ASN A 8 -25.86 1.67 4.32
C ASN A 8 -27.04 0.69 4.14
N GLY A 9 -26.75 -0.62 4.20
CA GLY A 9 -27.76 -1.67 4.09
C GLY A 9 -28.10 -2.11 2.67
N VAL A 10 -27.53 -1.48 1.63
CA VAL A 10 -27.75 -1.84 0.23
C VAL A 10 -26.48 -2.50 -0.37
N PRO A 11 -26.55 -3.80 -0.74
CA PRO A 11 -25.45 -4.49 -1.43
C PRO A 11 -25.04 -3.76 -2.71
N VAL A 12 -23.74 -3.53 -2.91
CA VAL A 12 -23.26 -2.68 -4.01
C VAL A 12 -23.68 -3.24 -5.38
N VAL A 13 -23.73 -4.56 -5.55
CA VAL A 13 -24.19 -5.26 -6.78
C VAL A 13 -25.62 -4.88 -7.20
N ALA A 14 -26.45 -4.37 -6.28
CA ALA A 14 -27.79 -3.87 -6.57
C ALA A 14 -27.98 -2.39 -6.15
N ASN A 15 -26.89 -1.65 -5.92
CA ASN A 15 -26.93 -0.30 -5.37
C ASN A 15 -26.97 0.76 -6.47
N THR A 16 -28.17 1.24 -6.76
CA THR A 16 -28.43 2.34 -7.69
C THR A 16 -27.60 3.60 -7.39
N LYS A 17 -27.56 4.02 -6.12
CA LYS A 17 -26.88 5.27 -5.73
C LYS A 17 -25.38 5.20 -6.05
N ILE A 18 -24.76 4.05 -5.82
CA ILE A 18 -23.33 3.86 -6.09
C ILE A 18 -23.07 3.61 -7.58
N LEU A 19 -23.72 2.62 -8.17
CA LEU A 19 -23.34 2.18 -9.52
C LEU A 19 -23.92 3.06 -10.63
N ARG A 20 -25.11 3.65 -10.43
CA ARG A 20 -25.72 4.54 -11.42
C ARG A 20 -25.40 5.99 -11.11
N ASP A 21 -25.80 6.46 -9.93
CA ASP A 21 -25.79 7.89 -9.66
C ASP A 21 -24.35 8.39 -9.44
N LEU A 22 -23.50 7.66 -8.70
CA LEU A 22 -22.07 8.01 -8.57
C LEU A 22 -21.26 7.59 -9.81
N VAL A 23 -21.22 6.31 -10.15
CA VAL A 23 -20.29 5.81 -11.19
C VAL A 23 -20.69 6.22 -12.60
N ARG A 24 -21.95 6.03 -13.02
CA ARG A 24 -22.36 6.42 -14.38
C ARG A 24 -22.56 7.91 -14.52
N HIS A 25 -23.28 8.53 -13.58
CA HIS A 25 -23.67 9.94 -13.69
C HIS A 25 -22.58 10.89 -13.18
N ASP A 26 -22.25 10.87 -11.88
CA ASP A 26 -21.34 11.88 -11.31
C ASP A 26 -19.90 11.75 -11.83
N MET A 27 -19.40 10.52 -12.02
CA MET A 27 -18.07 10.26 -12.58
C MET A 27 -18.04 10.24 -14.11
N GLY A 28 -19.19 10.13 -14.78
CA GLY A 28 -19.26 9.99 -16.25
C GLY A 28 -18.62 8.69 -16.78
N PHE A 29 -18.64 7.59 -16.01
CA PHE A 29 -17.98 6.36 -16.42
C PHE A 29 -18.77 5.58 -17.49
N ASP A 30 -18.26 5.59 -18.72
CA ASP A 30 -18.85 4.87 -19.87
C ASP A 30 -18.29 3.46 -20.12
N GLY A 31 -17.29 3.04 -19.34
CA GLY A 31 -16.65 1.73 -19.48
C GLY A 31 -17.53 0.57 -19.02
N LEU A 32 -16.96 -0.64 -19.06
CA LEU A 32 -17.66 -1.86 -18.65
C LEU A 32 -17.65 -2.04 -17.13
N ILE A 33 -18.81 -2.32 -16.54
CA ILE A 33 -18.93 -2.73 -15.13
C ILE A 33 -19.20 -4.23 -15.07
N VAL A 34 -18.31 -4.96 -14.42
CA VAL A 34 -18.41 -6.40 -14.15
C VAL A 34 -18.58 -6.62 -12.64
N THR A 35 -19.41 -7.59 -12.27
CA THR A 35 -19.55 -8.02 -10.88
C THR A 35 -18.26 -8.66 -10.36
N ASP A 36 -18.06 -8.70 -9.05
CA ASP A 36 -17.15 -9.70 -8.47
C ASP A 36 -17.78 -11.11 -8.57
N TYR A 37 -17.04 -12.13 -8.14
CA TYR A 37 -17.38 -13.54 -8.27
C TYR A 37 -18.72 -13.88 -7.60
N ALA A 38 -19.67 -14.34 -8.42
CA ALA A 38 -21.01 -14.79 -8.01
C ALA A 38 -21.88 -13.73 -7.30
N GLU A 39 -21.57 -12.44 -7.42
CA GLU A 39 -22.22 -11.40 -6.60
C GLU A 39 -23.75 -11.28 -6.79
N ILE A 40 -24.26 -11.50 -8.01
CA ILE A 40 -25.72 -11.53 -8.21
C ILE A 40 -26.35 -12.69 -7.42
N HIS A 41 -25.73 -13.87 -7.37
CA HIS A 41 -26.22 -14.97 -6.56
C HIS A 41 -26.16 -14.65 -5.05
N ASN A 42 -25.13 -13.91 -4.62
CA ASN A 42 -24.97 -13.49 -3.23
C ASN A 42 -26.09 -12.57 -2.75
N LEU A 43 -26.82 -11.85 -3.63
CA LEU A 43 -28.04 -11.13 -3.24
C LEU A 43 -29.08 -12.06 -2.57
N HIS A 44 -29.15 -13.33 -3.00
CA HIS A 44 -30.05 -14.33 -2.43
C HIS A 44 -29.42 -15.08 -1.26
N VAL A 45 -28.23 -15.66 -1.42
CA VAL A 45 -27.69 -16.60 -0.42
C VAL A 45 -26.90 -15.95 0.71
N TRP A 46 -26.31 -14.77 0.46
CA TRP A 46 -25.42 -14.09 1.40
C TRP A 46 -26.07 -12.83 1.98
N HIS A 47 -26.45 -11.88 1.13
CA HIS A 47 -27.08 -10.62 1.55
C HIS A 47 -28.54 -10.79 1.98
N ARG A 48 -29.20 -11.86 1.54
CA ARG A 48 -30.61 -12.18 1.88
C ARG A 48 -31.60 -11.07 1.51
N VAL A 49 -31.28 -10.27 0.49
CA VAL A 49 -32.17 -9.21 -0.03
C VAL A 49 -33.09 -9.71 -1.14
N ALA A 50 -32.72 -10.81 -1.81
CA ALA A 50 -33.55 -11.51 -2.76
C ALA A 50 -34.03 -12.86 -2.20
N LYS A 51 -35.28 -13.25 -2.47
CA LYS A 51 -35.86 -14.52 -1.98
C LYS A 51 -35.41 -15.74 -2.78
N THR A 52 -35.00 -15.52 -4.03
CA THR A 52 -34.56 -16.56 -4.97
C THR A 52 -33.46 -16.00 -5.86
N ASP A 53 -32.68 -16.86 -6.52
CA ASP A 53 -31.69 -16.43 -7.52
C ASP A 53 -32.34 -15.67 -8.68
N ARG A 54 -33.57 -16.04 -9.02
CA ARG A 54 -34.36 -15.34 -10.04
C ARG A 54 -34.70 -13.91 -9.60
N ASP A 55 -35.14 -13.75 -8.36
CA ASP A 55 -35.37 -12.42 -7.78
C ASP A 55 -34.08 -11.59 -7.74
N ALA A 56 -32.95 -12.23 -7.47
CA ALA A 56 -31.66 -11.56 -7.47
C ALA A 56 -31.26 -11.05 -8.87
N VAL A 57 -31.40 -11.89 -9.91
CA VAL A 57 -31.14 -11.47 -11.30
C VAL A 57 -32.06 -10.32 -11.71
N ARG A 58 -33.35 -10.42 -11.40
CA ARG A 58 -34.32 -9.35 -11.67
C ARG A 58 -33.95 -8.06 -10.94
N MET A 59 -33.59 -8.15 -9.66
CA MET A 59 -33.16 -7.02 -8.84
C MET A 59 -31.92 -6.33 -9.43
N ALA A 60 -30.90 -7.09 -9.81
CA ALA A 60 -29.68 -6.57 -10.41
C ALA A 60 -29.97 -5.83 -11.73
N LEU A 61 -30.79 -6.43 -12.62
CA LEU A 61 -31.19 -5.81 -13.89
C LEU A 61 -32.00 -4.52 -13.71
N MET A 62 -32.83 -4.44 -12.67
CA MET A 62 -33.65 -3.25 -12.40
C MET A 62 -32.85 -2.12 -11.75
N ASN A 63 -31.94 -2.43 -10.85
CA ASN A 63 -31.38 -1.44 -9.93
C ASN A 63 -29.98 -0.96 -10.32
N ALA A 64 -29.19 -1.79 -11.02
CA ALA A 64 -27.76 -1.54 -11.22
C ALA A 64 -27.37 -1.57 -12.71
N PRO A 65 -26.51 -0.64 -13.16
CA PRO A 65 -25.96 -0.64 -14.51
C PRO A 65 -24.78 -1.61 -14.68
N LEU A 66 -24.95 -2.86 -14.19
CA LEU A 66 -23.99 -3.97 -14.36
C LEU A 66 -24.05 -4.51 -15.78
N ASP A 67 -22.91 -4.59 -16.45
CA ASP A 67 -22.85 -5.02 -17.85
C ASP A 67 -22.55 -6.51 -17.97
N MET A 68 -21.70 -7.05 -17.09
CA MET A 68 -21.25 -8.43 -17.12
C MET A 68 -21.41 -9.10 -15.75
N SER A 69 -22.08 -10.25 -15.74
CA SER A 69 -22.25 -11.08 -14.55
C SER A 69 -21.15 -12.14 -14.51
N MET A 70 -20.33 -12.13 -13.45
CA MET A 70 -19.28 -13.12 -13.23
C MET A 70 -19.86 -14.34 -12.49
N VAL A 71 -20.66 -15.15 -13.19
CA VAL A 71 -21.07 -16.48 -12.72
C VAL A 71 -20.09 -17.50 -13.26
N ALA A 72 -19.32 -18.13 -12.38
CA ALA A 72 -18.20 -18.96 -12.79
C ALA A 72 -18.54 -20.45 -13.00
N LEU A 73 -19.66 -20.93 -12.47
CA LEU A 73 -19.91 -22.38 -12.31
C LEU A 73 -21.07 -22.93 -13.14
N ASN A 74 -21.94 -22.09 -13.70
CA ASN A 74 -23.08 -22.53 -14.51
C ASN A 74 -23.63 -21.40 -15.39
N THR A 75 -24.63 -21.72 -16.23
CA THR A 75 -25.28 -20.79 -17.16
C THR A 75 -26.65 -20.29 -16.69
N SER A 76 -27.07 -20.58 -15.45
CA SER A 76 -28.42 -20.30 -14.93
C SER A 76 -28.83 -18.83 -15.03
N PHE A 77 -27.87 -17.91 -14.93
CA PHE A 77 -28.09 -16.48 -15.12
C PHE A 77 -28.79 -16.16 -16.45
N ILE A 78 -28.44 -16.88 -17.53
CA ILE A 78 -28.98 -16.64 -18.88
C ILE A 78 -30.49 -16.89 -18.88
N ASP A 79 -30.94 -18.03 -18.37
CA ASP A 79 -32.35 -18.38 -18.36
C ASP A 79 -33.16 -17.48 -17.43
N MET A 80 -32.61 -17.16 -16.25
CA MET A 80 -33.24 -16.24 -15.31
C MET A 80 -33.36 -14.81 -15.85
N ALA A 81 -32.33 -14.32 -16.56
CA ALA A 81 -32.37 -13.01 -17.20
C ALA A 81 -33.38 -12.97 -18.36
N ARG A 82 -33.46 -14.03 -19.17
CA ARG A 82 -34.48 -14.15 -20.24
C ARG A 82 -35.89 -14.14 -19.68
N LEU A 83 -36.14 -14.89 -18.59
CA LEU A 83 -37.42 -14.89 -17.91
C LEU A 83 -37.76 -13.51 -17.33
N ALA A 84 -36.79 -12.82 -16.71
CA ALA A 84 -37.00 -11.47 -16.19
C ALA A 84 -37.40 -10.48 -17.30
N VAL A 85 -36.79 -10.55 -18.49
CA VAL A 85 -37.15 -9.73 -19.66
C VAL A 85 -38.52 -10.13 -20.22
N GLN A 86 -38.88 -11.41 -20.23
CA GLN A 86 -40.21 -11.84 -20.66
C GLN A 86 -41.32 -11.29 -19.75
N GLU A 87 -41.08 -11.25 -18.44
CA GLU A 87 -42.02 -10.69 -17.46
C GLU A 87 -42.04 -9.16 -17.45
N ASN A 88 -40.91 -8.52 -17.73
CA ASN A 88 -40.79 -7.08 -17.88
C ASN A 88 -40.00 -6.72 -19.14
N PRO A 89 -40.68 -6.55 -20.30
CA PRO A 89 -40.02 -6.25 -21.57
C PRO A 89 -39.18 -4.96 -21.58
N GLU A 90 -39.43 -4.00 -20.68
CA GLU A 90 -38.62 -2.77 -20.58
C GLU A 90 -37.16 -3.08 -20.18
N LEU A 91 -36.90 -4.20 -19.50
CA LEU A 91 -35.55 -4.64 -19.16
C LEU A 91 -34.69 -4.94 -20.39
N MET A 92 -35.30 -5.12 -21.58
CA MET A 92 -34.55 -5.27 -22.82
C MET A 92 -33.70 -4.03 -23.14
N ASN A 93 -34.12 -2.83 -22.73
CA ASN A 93 -33.30 -1.62 -22.86
C ASN A 93 -32.02 -1.73 -22.05
N ARG A 94 -32.11 -2.19 -20.79
CA ARG A 94 -30.95 -2.44 -19.93
C ARG A 94 -30.02 -3.50 -20.53
N VAL A 95 -30.57 -4.57 -21.08
CA VAL A 95 -29.78 -5.61 -21.77
C VAL A 95 -29.05 -5.05 -22.99
N ASN A 96 -29.74 -4.27 -23.82
CA ASN A 96 -29.14 -3.64 -25.01
C ASN A 96 -27.99 -2.70 -24.63
N GLU A 97 -28.16 -1.91 -23.58
CA GLU A 97 -27.11 -1.05 -23.04
C GLU A 97 -25.87 -1.83 -22.58
N SER A 98 -26.05 -2.94 -21.85
CA SER A 98 -24.95 -3.82 -21.43
C SER A 98 -24.24 -4.44 -22.62
N VAL A 99 -25.01 -4.98 -23.58
CA VAL A 99 -24.48 -5.60 -24.81
C VAL A 99 -23.71 -4.57 -25.63
N HIS A 100 -24.23 -3.35 -25.77
CA HIS A 100 -23.53 -2.27 -26.47
C HIS A 100 -22.16 -1.99 -25.85
N ARG A 101 -22.05 -1.91 -24.51
CA ARG A 101 -20.77 -1.69 -23.83
C ARG A 101 -19.81 -2.87 -23.96
N ILE A 102 -20.31 -4.11 -23.85
CA ILE A 102 -19.52 -5.32 -24.07
C ILE A 102 -18.97 -5.36 -25.50
N LEU A 103 -19.82 -5.15 -26.51
CA LEU A 103 -19.42 -5.19 -27.91
C LEU A 103 -18.47 -4.03 -28.24
N THR A 104 -18.74 -2.82 -27.75
CA THR A 104 -17.84 -1.68 -27.88
C THR A 104 -16.46 -1.99 -27.31
N THR A 105 -16.41 -2.63 -26.13
CA THR A 105 -15.15 -3.04 -25.49
C THR A 105 -14.42 -4.06 -26.35
N LYS A 106 -15.11 -5.08 -26.88
CA LYS A 106 -14.52 -6.09 -27.79
C LYS A 106 -14.00 -5.48 -29.09
N VAL A 107 -14.71 -4.52 -29.68
CA VAL A 107 -14.26 -3.78 -30.87
C VAL A 107 -13.02 -2.93 -30.56
N LYS A 108 -13.02 -2.17 -29.45
CA LYS A 108 -11.85 -1.39 -29.03
C LYS A 108 -10.60 -2.23 -28.79
N LEU A 109 -10.78 -3.48 -28.36
CA LEU A 109 -9.71 -4.47 -28.18
C LEU A 109 -9.30 -5.19 -29.48
N GLY A 110 -9.95 -4.92 -30.61
CA GLY A 110 -9.67 -5.58 -31.89
C GLY A 110 -10.08 -7.06 -31.95
N LEU A 111 -10.91 -7.55 -31.02
CA LEU A 111 -11.20 -8.98 -30.86
C LEU A 111 -12.03 -9.59 -31.99
N PHE A 112 -12.65 -8.76 -32.84
CA PHE A 112 -13.34 -9.21 -34.05
C PHE A 112 -12.39 -9.47 -35.21
N ASP A 113 -11.29 -8.72 -35.29
CA ASP A 113 -10.27 -8.89 -36.33
C ASP A 113 -9.26 -9.97 -35.92
N ASN A 114 -8.88 -10.00 -34.65
CA ASN A 114 -8.00 -11.01 -34.07
C ASN A 114 -8.52 -11.43 -32.69
N ALA A 115 -9.03 -12.66 -32.59
CA ALA A 115 -9.58 -13.19 -31.35
C ALA A 115 -8.53 -13.45 -30.25
N LEU A 116 -7.24 -13.51 -30.62
CA LEU A 116 -6.13 -13.84 -29.72
C LEU A 116 -4.94 -12.89 -29.95
N PRO A 117 -5.12 -11.57 -29.70
CA PRO A 117 -4.04 -10.60 -29.85
C PRO A 117 -2.85 -10.96 -28.94
N GLY A 118 -1.62 -10.69 -29.42
CA GLY A 118 -0.38 -10.90 -28.66
C GLY A 118 0.17 -12.34 -28.63
N THR A 119 -0.59 -13.34 -29.11
CA THR A 119 -0.14 -14.76 -29.04
C THR A 119 1.11 -15.09 -29.87
N LYS A 120 1.40 -14.33 -30.92
CA LYS A 120 2.56 -14.59 -31.79
C LYS A 120 3.82 -13.88 -31.29
N ASP A 121 3.70 -12.60 -30.95
CA ASP A 121 4.86 -11.73 -30.73
C ASP A 121 5.16 -11.52 -29.23
N ASP A 122 4.14 -11.56 -28.35
CA ASP A 122 4.31 -11.20 -26.93
C ASP A 122 4.60 -12.39 -26.01
N ILE A 123 4.25 -13.63 -26.40
CA ILE A 123 4.48 -14.82 -25.55
C ILE A 123 5.98 -14.98 -25.23
N ALA A 124 6.86 -14.70 -26.18
CA ALA A 124 8.30 -14.77 -25.99
C ALA A 124 8.84 -13.71 -25.00
N LEU A 125 8.07 -12.65 -24.73
CA LEU A 125 8.44 -11.58 -23.79
C LEU A 125 8.11 -11.96 -22.32
N VAL A 126 7.24 -12.95 -22.10
CA VAL A 126 6.83 -13.38 -20.75
C VAL A 126 8.05 -13.92 -19.99
N GLY A 127 8.36 -13.30 -18.86
CA GLY A 127 9.54 -13.64 -18.07
C GLY A 127 10.87 -13.17 -18.69
N GLY A 128 10.83 -12.32 -19.72
CA GLY A 128 12.03 -11.74 -20.34
C GLY A 128 12.86 -10.89 -19.38
N ASN A 129 14.14 -10.68 -19.72
CA ASN A 129 15.11 -9.97 -18.87
C ASN A 129 14.69 -8.54 -18.53
N GLU A 130 14.02 -7.82 -19.46
CA GLU A 130 13.53 -6.47 -19.22
C GLU A 130 12.46 -6.44 -18.12
N SER A 131 11.48 -7.34 -18.18
CA SER A 131 10.44 -7.49 -17.14
C SER A 131 11.04 -7.87 -15.78
N GLN A 132 12.05 -8.75 -15.78
CA GLN A 132 12.77 -9.12 -14.55
C GLN A 132 13.54 -7.93 -13.96
N GLN A 133 14.26 -7.17 -14.80
CA GLN A 133 14.99 -5.99 -14.35
C GLN A 133 14.04 -4.92 -13.79
N ALA A 134 12.90 -4.67 -14.47
CA ALA A 134 11.88 -3.76 -13.98
C ALA A 134 11.29 -4.22 -12.64
N ALA A 135 11.00 -5.52 -12.49
CA ALA A 135 10.52 -6.08 -11.22
C ALA A 135 11.54 -5.93 -10.09
N LEU A 136 12.82 -6.15 -10.37
CA LEU A 136 13.91 -5.98 -9.40
C LEU A 136 14.06 -4.51 -8.98
N GLU A 137 14.00 -3.57 -9.92
CA GLU A 137 14.05 -2.13 -9.63
C GLU A 137 12.86 -1.67 -8.80
N LEU A 138 11.65 -2.13 -9.11
CA LEU A 138 10.45 -1.88 -8.30
C LEU A 138 10.59 -2.44 -6.88
N ALA A 139 11.11 -3.67 -6.73
CA ALA A 139 11.35 -4.27 -5.42
C ALA A 139 12.40 -3.49 -4.60
N ARG A 140 13.48 -3.02 -5.23
CA ARG A 140 14.50 -2.17 -4.58
C ARG A 140 13.93 -0.85 -4.07
N GLU A 141 12.92 -0.30 -4.76
CA GLU A 141 12.27 0.94 -4.37
C GLU A 141 11.09 0.76 -3.39
N SER A 142 10.56 -0.46 -3.24
CA SER A 142 9.43 -0.75 -2.34
C SER A 142 9.86 -1.13 -0.92
N ILE A 143 11.08 -1.63 -0.73
CA ILE A 143 11.61 -2.00 0.58
C ILE A 143 11.83 -0.75 1.45
N VAL A 144 11.28 -0.79 2.66
CA VAL A 144 11.32 0.33 3.61
C VAL A 144 12.28 0.02 4.76
N LEU A 145 13.33 0.83 4.92
CA LEU A 145 14.17 0.82 6.11
C LEU A 145 13.44 1.59 7.23
N LEU A 146 12.96 0.90 8.27
CA LEU A 146 12.14 1.50 9.33
C LEU A 146 12.97 1.97 10.54
N LYS A 147 14.05 1.23 10.86
CA LYS A 147 14.98 1.54 11.96
C LYS A 147 16.39 1.16 11.53
N ASN A 148 17.38 1.99 11.91
CA ASN A 148 18.81 1.71 11.71
C ASN A 148 19.64 2.36 12.83
N GLU A 149 19.67 1.71 13.99
CA GLU A 149 20.40 2.16 15.17
C GLU A 149 21.92 2.08 14.93
N ASP A 150 22.65 3.10 15.39
CA ASP A 150 24.10 3.26 15.19
C ASP A 150 24.59 3.15 13.74
N GLY A 151 23.71 3.25 12.76
CA GLY A 151 24.06 3.08 11.34
C GLY A 151 24.64 1.71 11.01
N ILE A 152 24.16 0.64 11.67
CA ILE A 152 24.68 -0.73 11.42
C ILE A 152 24.43 -1.23 10.00
N LEU A 153 23.42 -0.69 9.31
CA LEU A 153 23.20 -0.87 7.89
C LEU A 153 23.71 0.35 7.10
N PRO A 154 24.30 0.15 5.91
CA PRO A 154 24.48 -1.14 5.23
C PRO A 154 25.60 -1.99 5.83
N LEU A 155 25.46 -3.31 5.71
CA LEU A 155 26.51 -4.27 6.04
C LEU A 155 27.66 -4.21 5.04
N GLY A 156 28.88 -4.44 5.53
CA GLY A 156 30.06 -4.55 4.68
C GLY A 156 30.05 -5.85 3.86
N ALA A 157 30.65 -5.81 2.67
CA ALA A 157 30.76 -7.00 1.82
C ALA A 157 31.62 -8.12 2.46
N SER A 158 32.50 -7.81 3.40
CA SER A 158 33.29 -8.80 4.14
C SER A 158 32.62 -9.28 5.43
N THR A 159 31.39 -8.85 5.71
CA THR A 159 30.70 -9.18 6.95
C THR A 159 30.20 -10.63 6.94
N GLU A 160 30.47 -11.35 8.02
CA GLU A 160 29.81 -12.63 8.31
C GLU A 160 28.49 -12.39 9.03
N VAL A 161 27.42 -13.02 8.55
CA VAL A 161 26.07 -12.90 9.09
C VAL A 161 25.47 -14.27 9.37
N PHE A 162 24.69 -14.35 10.44
CA PHE A 162 23.76 -15.45 10.63
C PHE A 162 22.38 -15.05 10.10
N LEU A 163 21.80 -15.85 9.21
CA LEU A 163 20.47 -15.69 8.65
C LEU A 163 19.54 -16.78 9.18
N THR A 164 18.38 -16.37 9.68
CA THR A 164 17.35 -17.28 10.18
C THR A 164 15.94 -16.73 10.01
N GLY A 165 14.93 -17.52 10.38
CA GLY A 165 13.52 -17.19 10.26
C GLY A 165 12.86 -17.77 9.00
N HIS A 166 11.56 -18.06 9.10
CA HIS A 166 10.81 -18.82 8.09
C HIS A 166 10.76 -18.15 6.71
N ALA A 167 10.94 -16.83 6.62
CA ALA A 167 10.93 -16.09 5.36
C ALA A 167 12.32 -15.98 4.71
N ALA A 168 13.38 -16.44 5.38
CA ALA A 168 14.76 -16.24 4.94
C ALA A 168 15.12 -16.95 3.62
N ASP A 169 14.52 -18.10 3.33
CA ASP A 169 14.79 -18.87 2.10
C ASP A 169 13.51 -19.32 1.39
N ASN A 170 12.54 -18.41 1.23
CA ASN A 170 11.23 -18.74 0.67
C ASN A 170 10.68 -17.63 -0.24
N VAL A 171 10.78 -17.83 -1.56
CA VAL A 171 10.26 -16.89 -2.58
C VAL A 171 8.74 -16.77 -2.49
N GLY A 172 8.04 -17.88 -2.29
CA GLY A 172 6.59 -17.89 -2.14
C GLY A 172 6.06 -16.94 -1.06
N LEU A 173 6.75 -16.85 0.08
CA LEU A 173 6.41 -15.91 1.14
C LEU A 173 6.72 -14.45 0.77
N LEU A 174 7.71 -14.19 -0.09
CA LEU A 174 7.97 -12.85 -0.63
C LEU A 174 6.90 -12.43 -1.65
N CYS A 175 6.24 -13.37 -2.32
CA CYS A 175 5.19 -13.10 -3.30
C CYS A 175 3.79 -12.96 -2.67
N GLY A 176 3.43 -13.83 -1.72
CA GLY A 176 2.13 -13.82 -1.06
C GLY A 176 0.98 -14.40 -1.90
N GLY A 177 -0.25 -14.01 -1.58
CA GLY A 177 -1.46 -14.39 -2.32
C GLY A 177 -1.46 -13.89 -3.77
N TRP A 178 -2.40 -14.40 -4.58
CA TRP A 178 -2.53 -14.05 -6.00
C TRP A 178 -1.29 -14.27 -6.86
N SER A 179 -0.33 -15.05 -6.37
CA SER A 179 0.92 -15.38 -7.06
C SER A 179 0.92 -16.85 -7.45
N LEU A 180 0.82 -17.13 -8.75
CA LEU A 180 0.63 -18.45 -9.39
C LEU A 180 -0.68 -19.18 -9.04
N ARG A 181 -1.14 -19.07 -7.79
CA ARG A 181 -2.41 -19.61 -7.29
C ARG A 181 -3.12 -18.55 -6.47
N TRP A 182 -4.43 -18.72 -6.30
CA TRP A 182 -5.28 -17.83 -5.50
C TRP A 182 -4.69 -17.55 -4.11
N GLN A 183 -4.51 -18.58 -3.28
CA GLN A 183 -3.93 -18.44 -1.94
C GLN A 183 -2.40 -18.24 -1.93
N GLY A 184 -1.77 -18.16 -3.11
CA GLY A 184 -0.32 -18.20 -3.25
C GLY A 184 0.26 -19.61 -3.12
N VAL A 185 1.59 -19.68 -3.20
CA VAL A 185 2.38 -20.91 -3.06
C VAL A 185 3.55 -20.59 -2.15
N SER A 186 3.87 -21.47 -1.19
CA SER A 186 5.07 -21.36 -0.37
C SER A 186 6.21 -22.20 -0.96
N GLY A 187 7.45 -21.77 -0.74
CA GLY A 187 8.67 -22.41 -1.22
C GLY A 187 9.19 -21.80 -2.53
N ASN A 188 10.21 -22.45 -3.10
CA ASN A 188 10.97 -21.90 -4.24
C ASN A 188 10.72 -22.66 -5.55
N SER A 189 10.17 -23.88 -5.50
CA SER A 189 10.14 -24.80 -6.64
C SER A 189 9.28 -24.33 -7.82
N LEU A 190 8.24 -23.52 -7.57
CA LEU A 190 7.38 -22.96 -8.62
C LEU A 190 7.83 -21.58 -9.11
N PHE A 191 8.97 -21.08 -8.62
CA PHE A 191 9.52 -19.77 -8.99
C PHE A 191 10.89 -19.96 -9.64
N PRO A 192 10.97 -20.37 -10.92
CA PRO A 192 12.23 -20.74 -11.57
C PRO A 192 13.23 -19.59 -11.69
N ASN A 193 12.75 -18.35 -11.71
CA ASN A 193 13.58 -17.13 -11.71
C ASN A 193 13.61 -16.43 -10.34
N GLY A 194 12.97 -17.03 -9.33
CA GLY A 194 12.81 -16.44 -8.01
C GLY A 194 14.11 -16.45 -7.21
N ILE A 195 14.38 -15.35 -6.51
CA ILE A 195 15.55 -15.21 -5.64
C ILE A 195 15.05 -14.99 -4.22
N SER A 196 15.29 -15.97 -3.35
CA SER A 196 15.03 -15.86 -1.91
C SER A 196 16.03 -14.90 -1.25
N LEU A 197 15.75 -14.44 -0.02
CA LEU A 197 16.69 -13.58 0.70
C LEU A 197 18.05 -14.27 0.89
N ARG A 198 18.07 -15.56 1.26
CA ARG A 198 19.31 -16.33 1.37
C ARG A 198 20.09 -16.32 0.07
N GLN A 199 19.43 -16.62 -1.05
CA GLN A 199 20.10 -16.63 -2.35
C GLN A 199 20.57 -15.23 -2.76
N GLY A 200 19.79 -14.17 -2.48
CA GLY A 200 20.20 -12.79 -2.71
C GLY A 200 21.46 -12.41 -1.92
N ILE A 201 21.56 -12.81 -0.66
CA ILE A 201 22.75 -12.57 0.17
C ILE A 201 23.96 -13.33 -0.41
N VAL A 202 23.79 -14.59 -0.81
CA VAL A 202 24.84 -15.36 -1.50
C VAL A 202 25.29 -14.63 -2.78
N ASN A 203 24.35 -14.13 -3.58
CA ASN A 203 24.66 -13.37 -4.79
C ASN A 203 25.41 -12.08 -4.49
N VAL A 204 25.11 -11.36 -3.41
CA VAL A 204 25.87 -10.15 -3.07
C VAL A 204 27.29 -10.48 -2.58
N LEU A 205 27.45 -11.59 -1.86
CA LEU A 205 28.69 -12.00 -1.24
C LEU A 205 29.62 -12.82 -2.15
N HIS A 206 29.15 -13.28 -3.33
CA HIS A 206 29.90 -14.21 -4.19
C HIS A 206 31.32 -13.73 -4.60
N THR A 207 31.54 -12.42 -4.70
CA THR A 207 32.84 -11.81 -5.03
C THR A 207 33.57 -11.26 -3.80
N SER A 208 33.18 -11.67 -2.60
CA SER A 208 33.67 -11.10 -1.34
C SER A 208 34.11 -12.20 -0.38
N THR A 209 34.72 -11.80 0.73
CA THR A 209 35.11 -12.72 1.82
C THR A 209 34.01 -12.91 2.86
N GLY A 210 32.87 -12.22 2.72
CA GLY A 210 31.75 -12.36 3.66
C GLY A 210 31.09 -13.73 3.53
N VAL A 211 30.48 -14.19 4.62
CA VAL A 211 29.85 -15.51 4.70
C VAL A 211 28.44 -15.37 5.27
N VAL A 212 27.48 -16.08 4.69
CA VAL A 212 26.15 -16.26 5.27
C VAL A 212 26.04 -17.66 5.86
N HIS A 213 25.91 -17.72 7.19
CA HIS A 213 25.50 -18.92 7.89
C HIS A 213 23.97 -18.96 7.92
N TYR A 214 23.38 -20.11 7.61
CA TYR A 214 21.92 -20.24 7.55
C TYR A 214 21.46 -21.46 8.34
N ALA A 215 20.47 -21.24 9.20
CA ALA A 215 19.70 -22.30 9.86
C ALA A 215 18.30 -21.76 10.14
N ASN A 216 17.27 -22.58 9.95
CA ASN A 216 15.90 -22.22 10.32
C ASN A 216 15.12 -23.44 10.80
N GLY A 217 14.55 -23.34 11.99
CA GLY A 217 13.49 -24.22 12.48
C GLY A 217 12.25 -23.47 12.97
N LEU A 218 12.19 -22.15 12.75
CA LEU A 218 10.99 -21.36 13.01
C LEU A 218 9.98 -21.56 11.88
N HIS A 219 8.72 -21.82 12.25
CA HIS A 219 7.59 -21.87 11.34
C HIS A 219 6.75 -20.58 11.37
N PRO A 220 5.96 -20.28 10.32
CA PRO A 220 5.13 -19.08 10.28
C PRO A 220 4.11 -18.95 11.42
N ASN A 221 3.63 -20.05 12.00
CA ASN A 221 2.75 -20.03 13.18
C ASN A 221 3.50 -19.78 14.50
N GLY A 222 4.83 -19.67 14.46
CA GLY A 222 5.71 -19.48 15.62
C GLY A 222 6.19 -20.77 16.29
N SER A 223 5.82 -21.97 15.81
CA SER A 223 6.38 -23.20 16.37
C SER A 223 7.84 -23.42 15.96
N TYR A 224 8.63 -24.01 16.84
CA TYR A 224 10.01 -24.46 16.64
C TYR A 224 10.35 -25.50 17.71
N SER A 225 11.33 -26.38 17.48
CA SER A 225 11.81 -27.29 18.52
C SER A 225 12.87 -26.62 19.41
N SER A 226 13.10 -27.16 20.62
CA SER A 226 14.18 -26.69 21.49
C SER A 226 15.56 -26.86 20.85
N ALA A 227 15.75 -27.91 20.02
CA ALA A 227 17.00 -28.14 19.31
C ALA A 227 17.25 -27.03 18.27
N ASP A 228 16.23 -26.67 17.49
CA ASP A 228 16.34 -25.60 16.48
C ASP A 228 16.66 -24.24 17.13
N LEU A 229 16.04 -23.94 18.27
CA LEU A 229 16.32 -22.71 19.00
C LEU A 229 17.75 -22.69 19.54
N GLU A 230 18.24 -23.78 20.11
CA GLU A 230 19.62 -23.83 20.63
C GLU A 230 20.67 -23.79 19.52
N GLU A 231 20.42 -24.41 18.36
CA GLU A 231 21.28 -24.26 17.17
C GLU A 231 21.33 -22.80 16.72
N ALA A 232 20.17 -22.14 16.60
CA ALA A 232 20.11 -20.74 16.20
C ALA A 232 20.80 -19.81 17.20
N LYS A 233 20.62 -20.04 18.50
CA LYS A 233 21.33 -19.29 19.56
C LYS A 233 22.84 -19.54 19.50
N TYR A 234 23.28 -20.75 19.20
CA TYR A 234 24.70 -21.06 19.02
C TYR A 234 25.32 -20.26 17.86
N LEU A 235 24.66 -20.23 16.70
CA LEU A 235 25.11 -19.46 15.53
C LEU A 235 25.05 -17.95 15.79
N ALA A 236 24.00 -17.47 16.46
CA ALA A 236 23.84 -16.06 16.82
C ALA A 236 24.96 -15.56 17.76
N ARG A 237 25.36 -16.33 18.78
CA ARG A 237 26.49 -15.97 19.69
C ARG A 237 27.81 -15.78 18.96
N ARG A 238 27.98 -16.45 17.81
CA ARG A 238 29.21 -16.41 17.00
C ARG A 238 29.16 -15.34 15.91
N SER A 239 28.03 -14.69 15.73
CA SER A 239 27.79 -13.74 14.64
C SER A 239 27.61 -12.34 15.21
N THR A 240 28.35 -11.37 14.67
CA THR A 240 28.16 -9.96 15.07
C THR A 240 26.76 -9.48 14.71
N TYR A 241 26.26 -9.87 13.53
CA TYR A 241 24.94 -9.53 13.03
C TYR A 241 24.12 -10.80 12.79
N THR A 242 22.87 -10.78 13.24
CA THR A 242 21.90 -11.83 12.94
C THR A 242 20.69 -11.22 12.23
N ILE A 243 20.43 -11.66 11.01
CA ILE A 243 19.26 -11.30 10.21
C ILE A 243 18.16 -12.30 10.52
N VAL A 244 17.03 -11.83 11.06
CA VAL A 244 15.87 -12.66 11.39
C VAL A 244 14.69 -12.26 10.49
N ALA A 245 14.37 -13.11 9.51
CA ALA A 245 13.32 -12.86 8.52
C ALA A 245 12.00 -13.56 8.92
N VAL A 246 11.01 -12.76 9.31
CA VAL A 246 9.75 -13.21 9.92
C VAL A 246 8.54 -12.43 9.38
N GLY A 247 7.34 -12.82 9.79
CA GLY A 247 6.09 -12.23 9.29
C GLY A 247 4.99 -13.28 9.11
N GLU A 248 4.39 -13.33 7.92
CA GLU A 248 3.17 -14.10 7.64
C GLU A 248 3.36 -15.21 6.60
N SER A 249 2.45 -16.21 6.63
CA SER A 249 2.29 -17.19 5.53
C SER A 249 1.64 -16.54 4.30
N VAL A 250 1.61 -17.25 3.17
CA VAL A 250 0.76 -16.89 2.02
C VAL A 250 -0.73 -17.00 2.37
N TYR A 251 -1.52 -16.06 1.88
CA TYR A 251 -2.98 -16.04 1.97
C TYR A 251 -3.55 -15.06 0.92
N ALA A 252 -4.82 -15.21 0.58
CA ALA A 252 -5.56 -14.21 -0.18
C ALA A 252 -7.00 -14.09 0.34
N GLU A 253 -7.53 -12.87 0.29
CA GLU A 253 -8.94 -12.55 0.55
C GLU A 253 -9.46 -13.08 1.91
N LYS A 254 -10.71 -13.57 1.95
CA LYS A 254 -11.41 -13.97 3.17
C LYS A 254 -10.71 -15.08 3.97
N PRO A 255 -10.11 -16.12 3.35
CA PRO A 255 -9.28 -17.08 4.10
C PRO A 255 -8.07 -16.47 4.82
N GLY A 256 -7.64 -15.26 4.43
CA GLY A 256 -6.57 -14.50 5.09
C GLY A 256 -7.03 -13.65 6.27
N ASP A 257 -8.32 -13.69 6.64
CA ASP A 257 -8.81 -13.05 7.85
C ASP A 257 -8.14 -13.68 9.09
N ILE A 258 -7.92 -12.84 10.10
CA ILE A 258 -7.31 -13.23 11.37
C ILE A 258 -8.04 -12.57 12.52
N ASP A 259 -8.05 -13.24 13.67
CA ASP A 259 -8.66 -12.72 14.90
C ASP A 259 -7.72 -11.82 15.70
N ASP A 260 -6.40 -11.96 15.50
CA ASP A 260 -5.37 -11.22 16.24
C ASP A 260 -4.28 -10.70 15.30
N LEU A 261 -4.00 -9.39 15.36
CA LEU A 261 -2.95 -8.72 14.58
C LEU A 261 -1.54 -8.90 15.18
N ASN A 262 -1.43 -9.41 16.41
CA ASN A 262 -0.14 -9.72 17.04
C ASN A 262 0.69 -10.67 16.18
N LEU A 263 1.97 -10.35 15.95
CA LEU A 263 2.89 -11.33 15.40
C LEU A 263 2.84 -12.62 16.26
N PRO A 264 2.80 -13.83 15.67
CA PRO A 264 2.63 -15.05 16.44
C PRO A 264 3.64 -15.12 17.60
N LEU A 265 3.16 -15.40 18.81
CA LEU A 265 3.96 -15.28 20.04
C LEU A 265 5.27 -16.08 19.98
N GLY A 266 5.26 -17.24 19.32
CA GLY A 266 6.47 -18.03 19.12
C GLY A 266 7.54 -17.32 18.28
N GLN A 267 7.15 -16.58 17.22
CA GLN A 267 8.11 -15.74 16.48
C GLN A 267 8.70 -14.64 17.37
N VAL A 268 7.86 -14.00 18.20
CA VAL A 268 8.31 -12.95 19.14
C VAL A 268 9.31 -13.51 20.17
N LYS A 269 9.00 -14.66 20.76
CA LYS A 269 9.90 -15.35 21.70
C LYS A 269 11.21 -15.74 21.04
N TYR A 270 11.14 -16.29 19.83
CA TYR A 270 12.32 -16.66 19.06
C TYR A 270 13.25 -15.47 18.84
N VAL A 271 12.75 -14.34 18.33
CA VAL A 271 13.57 -13.13 18.12
C VAL A 271 14.17 -12.61 19.43
N ARG A 272 13.41 -12.63 20.54
CA ARG A 272 13.91 -12.23 21.87
C ARG A 272 15.04 -13.12 22.36
N GLU A 273 14.93 -14.44 22.19
CA GLU A 273 15.98 -15.39 22.58
C GLU A 273 17.26 -15.21 21.74
N ILE A 274 17.12 -14.89 20.45
CA ILE A 274 18.25 -14.54 19.58
C ILE A 274 18.88 -13.21 20.03
N ALA A 275 18.08 -12.18 20.29
CA ALA A 275 18.60 -10.90 20.79
C ALA A 275 19.37 -11.06 22.12
N ALA A 276 18.90 -11.95 23.00
CA ALA A 276 19.54 -12.24 24.29
C ALA A 276 20.93 -12.88 24.17
N THR A 277 21.36 -13.32 22.98
CA THR A 277 22.73 -13.81 22.76
C THR A 277 23.76 -12.70 22.63
N GLY A 278 23.33 -11.44 22.53
CA GLY A 278 24.20 -10.27 22.34
C GLY A 278 24.55 -9.99 20.87
N THR A 279 23.98 -10.73 19.91
CA THR A 279 24.11 -10.41 18.48
C THR A 279 23.32 -9.15 18.14
N LYS A 280 23.78 -8.39 17.14
CA LYS A 280 23.01 -7.26 16.62
C LYS A 280 21.91 -7.76 15.70
N VAL A 281 20.67 -7.74 16.18
CA VAL A 281 19.51 -8.23 15.44
C VAL A 281 19.09 -7.23 14.35
N ILE A 282 19.00 -7.73 13.12
CA ILE A 282 18.38 -7.06 11.98
C ILE A 282 17.08 -7.80 11.69
N LEU A 283 15.95 -7.16 11.96
CA LEU A 283 14.62 -7.74 11.76
C LEU A 283 14.15 -7.44 10.34
N VAL A 284 13.87 -8.49 9.56
CA VAL A 284 13.27 -8.37 8.23
C VAL A 284 11.82 -8.84 8.30
N LEU A 285 10.88 -7.95 7.99
CA LEU A 285 9.44 -8.21 8.06
C LEU A 285 8.89 -8.49 6.65
N VAL A 286 8.44 -9.72 6.43
CA VAL A 286 7.81 -10.20 5.18
C VAL A 286 6.36 -10.57 5.48
N GLN A 287 5.45 -9.66 5.19
CA GLN A 287 4.05 -9.76 5.62
C GLN A 287 3.17 -8.85 4.76
N GLY A 288 1.98 -9.34 4.39
CA GLY A 288 1.03 -8.61 3.56
C GLY A 288 0.35 -7.46 4.30
N ARG A 289 0.44 -7.45 5.63
CA ARG A 289 -0.18 -6.47 6.52
C ARG A 289 0.77 -6.10 7.67
N PRO A 290 0.65 -4.91 8.29
CA PRO A 290 1.47 -4.57 9.45
C PRO A 290 1.01 -5.33 10.71
N ARG A 291 1.83 -6.27 11.20
CA ARG A 291 1.61 -7.02 12.46
C ARG A 291 1.98 -6.18 13.68
N LEU A 292 1.29 -6.37 14.81
CA LEU A 292 1.75 -5.78 16.07
C LEU A 292 3.02 -6.51 16.54
N LEU A 293 4.11 -5.74 16.68
CA LEU A 293 5.46 -6.27 16.91
C LEU A 293 5.77 -6.59 18.36
N GLN A 294 4.90 -6.23 19.31
CA GLN A 294 5.02 -6.62 20.72
C GLN A 294 6.41 -6.37 21.32
N GLY A 295 6.99 -5.21 21.05
CA GLY A 295 8.29 -4.80 21.60
C GLY A 295 9.52 -5.23 20.79
N LEU A 296 9.35 -5.87 19.62
CA LEU A 296 10.49 -6.33 18.83
C LEU A 296 11.28 -5.16 18.19
N ALA A 297 10.61 -4.05 17.86
CA ALA A 297 11.26 -2.88 17.28
C ALA A 297 12.26 -2.22 18.25
N GLU A 298 12.00 -2.32 19.56
CA GLU A 298 12.82 -1.78 20.62
C GLU A 298 14.12 -2.58 20.84
N ILE A 299 14.11 -3.90 20.57
CA ILE A 299 15.29 -4.76 20.73
C ILE A 299 16.07 -5.01 19.43
N ALA A 300 15.44 -4.80 18.28
CA ALA A 300 16.10 -4.90 16.98
C ALA A 300 16.98 -3.67 16.73
N HIS A 301 18.22 -3.86 16.29
CA HIS A 301 19.12 -2.76 15.96
C HIS A 301 18.76 -2.15 14.60
N ALA A 302 18.24 -2.96 13.68
CA ALA A 302 17.63 -2.48 12.45
C ALA A 302 16.32 -3.21 12.16
N VAL A 303 15.39 -2.51 11.50
CA VAL A 303 14.12 -3.09 11.04
C VAL A 303 13.94 -2.72 9.57
N VAL A 304 13.77 -3.74 8.73
CA VAL A 304 13.49 -3.61 7.30
C VAL A 304 12.11 -4.22 7.03
N TYR A 305 11.22 -3.45 6.44
CA TYR A 305 9.89 -3.93 6.04
C TYR A 305 9.85 -4.15 4.53
N ALA A 306 9.74 -5.42 4.15
CA ALA A 306 9.73 -5.87 2.77
C ALA A 306 8.32 -5.84 2.16
N MET A 307 7.27 -5.80 2.98
CA MET A 307 5.91 -6.12 2.57
C MET A 307 5.89 -7.48 1.86
N LEU A 308 5.52 -7.51 0.58
CA LEU A 308 5.59 -8.67 -0.32
C LEU A 308 6.34 -8.23 -1.60
N PRO A 309 7.69 -8.32 -1.62
CA PRO A 309 8.52 -7.73 -2.67
C PRO A 309 8.58 -8.55 -3.97
N GLY A 310 7.82 -9.65 -4.09
CA GLY A 310 7.73 -10.48 -5.29
C GLY A 310 8.94 -11.38 -5.52
N GLU A 311 9.00 -11.98 -6.73
CA GLU A 311 9.94 -13.07 -7.04
C GLU A 311 11.42 -12.70 -6.90
N LEU A 312 11.78 -11.45 -7.24
CA LEU A 312 13.16 -10.94 -7.14
C LEU A 312 13.40 -10.15 -5.85
N GLY A 313 12.44 -10.18 -4.92
CA GLY A 313 12.48 -9.42 -3.68
C GLY A 313 13.61 -9.83 -2.74
N GLY A 314 14.07 -11.08 -2.81
CA GLY A 314 15.22 -11.52 -2.01
C GLY A 314 16.54 -10.91 -2.47
N GLN A 315 16.72 -10.71 -3.78
CA GLN A 315 17.86 -9.95 -4.32
C GLN A 315 17.77 -8.49 -3.90
N ALA A 316 16.60 -7.86 -4.03
CA ALA A 316 16.39 -6.47 -3.62
C ALA A 316 16.68 -6.25 -2.12
N LEU A 317 16.23 -7.16 -1.26
CA LEU A 317 16.53 -7.13 0.18
C LEU A 317 18.02 -7.23 0.44
N ALA A 318 18.72 -8.17 -0.21
CA ALA A 318 20.16 -8.29 -0.07
C ALA A 318 20.89 -7.03 -0.54
N ASP A 319 20.47 -6.45 -1.67
CA ASP A 319 21.04 -5.21 -2.20
C ASP A 319 20.88 -4.05 -1.22
N VAL A 320 19.74 -3.94 -0.55
CA VAL A 320 19.51 -2.95 0.51
C VAL A 320 20.38 -3.26 1.72
N LEU A 321 20.34 -4.48 2.26
CA LEU A 321 21.06 -4.86 3.48
C LEU A 321 22.57 -4.64 3.37
N PHE A 322 23.15 -4.84 2.20
CA PHE A 322 24.59 -4.71 1.93
C PHE A 322 24.96 -3.43 1.17
N GLY A 323 24.03 -2.47 1.05
CA GLY A 323 24.32 -1.15 0.50
C GLY A 323 24.67 -1.11 -0.99
N ARG A 324 24.30 -2.15 -1.75
CA ARG A 324 24.29 -2.07 -3.22
C ARG A 324 23.25 -1.07 -3.70
N VAL A 325 22.18 -0.90 -2.93
CA VAL A 325 21.15 0.10 -3.13
C VAL A 325 20.90 0.87 -1.83
N ASN A 326 20.81 2.19 -1.94
CA ASN A 326 20.34 3.04 -0.86
C ASN A 326 18.79 2.95 -0.79
N PRO A 327 18.20 2.48 0.33
CA PRO A 327 16.76 2.29 0.43
C PRO A 327 16.02 3.63 0.27
N SER A 328 14.91 3.58 -0.46
CA SER A 328 14.09 4.75 -0.77
C SER A 328 12.59 4.50 -0.63
N GLY A 329 12.19 3.31 -0.14
CA GLY A 329 10.82 3.02 0.21
C GLY A 329 10.32 3.93 1.33
N ARG A 330 9.03 4.25 1.29
CA ARG A 330 8.30 5.00 2.31
C ARG A 330 7.00 4.26 2.59
N LEU A 331 6.57 4.22 3.84
CA LEU A 331 5.36 3.51 4.23
C LEU A 331 4.11 4.09 3.52
N PRO A 332 3.35 3.30 2.74
CA PRO A 332 2.09 3.75 2.17
C PRO A 332 0.91 3.66 3.16
N ILE A 333 1.14 3.08 4.34
CA ILE A 333 0.17 2.88 5.39
C ILE A 333 0.83 3.08 6.76
N THR A 334 0.09 3.60 7.73
CA THR A 334 0.55 3.68 9.12
C THR A 334 0.79 2.30 9.70
N TYR A 335 1.93 2.10 10.37
CA TYR A 335 2.23 0.88 11.09
C TYR A 335 1.75 1.02 12.55
N PRO A 336 0.71 0.28 12.99
CA PRO A 336 0.14 0.45 14.32
C PRO A 336 1.07 -0.08 15.40
N LYS A 337 1.14 0.64 16.53
CA LYS A 337 1.90 0.20 17.72
C LYS A 337 1.10 -0.77 18.58
N THR A 338 -0.19 -0.52 18.74
CA THR A 338 -1.09 -1.33 19.56
C THR A 338 -2.41 -1.58 18.83
N SER A 339 -3.22 -2.50 19.36
CA SER A 339 -4.57 -2.76 18.84
C SER A 339 -5.46 -1.51 18.82
N ALA A 340 -5.23 -0.55 19.72
CA ALA A 340 -5.95 0.71 19.76
C ALA A 340 -5.65 1.64 18.56
N ASN A 341 -4.58 1.37 17.79
CA ASN A 341 -4.12 2.21 16.69
C ASN A 341 -4.47 1.66 15.29
N ILE A 342 -4.97 0.42 15.20
CA ILE A 342 -5.13 -0.30 13.92
C ILE A 342 -6.02 0.47 12.93
N ALA A 343 -7.08 1.11 13.42
CA ALA A 343 -8.06 1.82 12.60
C ALA A 343 -7.81 3.34 12.51
N ILE A 344 -6.58 3.80 12.79
CA ILE A 344 -6.23 5.23 12.78
C ILE A 344 -5.32 5.52 11.59
N PRO A 345 -5.85 5.94 10.43
CA PRO A 345 -5.03 6.34 9.30
C PRO A 345 -4.37 7.70 9.57
N TYR A 346 -3.33 8.05 8.79
CA TYR A 346 -2.61 9.34 8.98
C TYR A 346 -3.51 10.57 8.74
N ASN A 347 -4.51 10.43 7.87
CA ASN A 347 -5.49 11.46 7.53
C ASN A 347 -6.79 11.29 8.34
N HIS A 348 -6.70 10.77 9.56
CA HIS A 348 -7.83 10.70 10.46
C HIS A 348 -8.48 12.07 10.66
N LEU A 349 -9.76 12.11 11.05
CA LEU A 349 -10.45 13.36 11.34
C LEU A 349 -9.80 14.07 12.54
N VAL A 350 -9.87 15.40 12.58
CA VAL A 350 -9.33 16.21 13.69
C VAL A 350 -9.98 15.87 15.04
N SER A 351 -11.17 15.27 15.02
CA SER A 351 -11.90 14.82 16.21
C SER A 351 -11.48 13.45 16.73
N THR A 352 -10.53 12.76 16.08
CA THR A 352 -10.00 11.48 16.56
C THR A 352 -9.20 11.68 17.85
N ARG A 353 -9.58 10.94 18.90
CA ARG A 353 -8.88 10.95 20.20
C ARG A 353 -8.07 9.68 20.39
N CYS A 354 -6.87 9.84 20.90
CA CYS A 354 -5.96 8.74 21.23
C CYS A 354 -6.13 8.38 22.72
N ARG A 355 -5.84 7.12 23.08
CA ARG A 355 -6.08 6.60 24.45
C ARG A 355 -5.51 7.48 25.55
N ASP A 356 -4.29 7.98 25.36
CA ASP A 356 -3.57 8.74 26.40
C ASP A 356 -3.78 10.26 26.26
N GLU A 357 -4.86 10.70 25.60
CA GLU A 357 -5.26 12.09 25.29
C GLU A 357 -4.23 12.95 24.51
N GLY A 358 -3.01 12.45 24.30
CA GLY A 358 -1.99 13.06 23.44
C GLY A 358 -2.00 12.55 22.00
N SER A 359 -0.87 12.67 21.31
CA SER A 359 -0.69 12.19 19.93
C SER A 359 -0.85 10.66 19.84
N CYS A 360 -1.49 10.17 18.79
CA CYS A 360 -1.65 8.74 18.53
C CYS A 360 -0.28 8.14 18.20
N LYS A 361 0.33 7.46 19.18
CA LYS A 361 1.65 6.84 19.00
C LYS A 361 1.51 5.62 18.09
N MET A 362 2.02 5.76 16.87
CA MET A 362 2.19 4.68 15.90
C MET A 362 3.56 4.03 16.10
N GLU A 363 3.76 2.81 15.58
CA GLU A 363 5.11 2.24 15.54
C GLU A 363 5.94 3.02 14.52
N TRP A 364 5.33 3.24 13.34
CA TRP A 364 5.83 4.15 12.32
C TRP A 364 4.65 4.81 11.60
N ASN A 365 4.76 6.11 11.34
CA ASN A 365 3.73 6.87 10.64
C ASN A 365 3.71 6.56 9.14
N PHE A 366 2.59 6.86 8.47
CA PHE A 366 2.55 6.97 7.02
C PHE A 366 3.73 7.80 6.50
N GLY A 367 4.31 7.40 5.39
CA GLY A 367 5.45 8.06 4.76
C GLY A 367 6.79 7.86 5.49
N HIS A 368 6.85 7.18 6.64
CA HIS A 368 8.12 6.88 7.31
C HIS A 368 8.98 5.94 6.46
N GLY A 369 10.29 6.18 6.47
CA GLY A 369 11.29 5.36 5.81
C GLY A 369 12.63 6.08 5.83
N LEU A 370 13.68 5.36 6.18
CA LEU A 370 15.04 5.87 6.26
C LEU A 370 15.78 5.68 4.93
N SER A 371 16.94 6.30 4.84
CA SER A 371 17.92 6.18 3.76
C SER A 371 19.30 6.01 4.39
N TYR A 372 20.26 5.48 3.64
CA TYR A 372 21.68 5.54 3.99
C TYR A 372 22.29 6.93 3.75
N SER A 373 21.50 7.86 3.20
CA SER A 373 21.85 9.28 3.16
C SER A 373 20.96 10.11 4.07
N ALA A 374 21.34 11.38 4.24
CA ALA A 374 20.59 12.36 5.04
C ALA A 374 20.11 13.50 4.14
N PHE A 375 18.80 13.74 4.09
CA PHE A 375 18.22 14.82 3.30
C PHE A 375 17.82 15.99 4.20
N LYS A 376 18.33 17.18 3.88
CA LYS A 376 17.98 18.44 4.55
C LYS A 376 17.01 19.21 3.68
N TYR A 377 15.97 19.73 4.30
CA TYR A 377 14.95 20.55 3.66
C TYR A 377 15.17 22.01 4.06
N GLY A 378 15.08 22.91 3.09
CA GLY A 378 15.01 24.35 3.31
C GLY A 378 13.61 24.79 3.75
N ASN A 379 13.40 26.10 3.81
CA ASN A 379 12.10 26.67 4.15
C ASN A 379 11.11 26.46 3.01
N VAL A 380 9.87 26.12 3.34
CA VAL A 380 8.76 26.12 2.38
C VAL A 380 8.46 27.55 1.95
N SER A 381 8.40 27.76 0.65
CA SER A 381 8.06 29.05 0.04
C SER A 381 6.78 28.92 -0.78
N LEU A 382 5.97 29.96 -0.73
CA LEU A 382 4.71 30.06 -1.48
C LEU A 382 4.82 31.18 -2.49
N SER A 383 4.26 31.00 -3.69
CA SER A 383 4.22 32.09 -4.68
C SER A 383 3.35 33.27 -4.25
N ARG A 384 2.43 33.06 -3.30
CA ARG A 384 1.61 34.10 -2.67
C ARG A 384 1.04 33.62 -1.32
N ALA A 385 0.80 34.56 -0.40
CA ALA A 385 0.17 34.26 0.90
C ALA A 385 -1.36 34.26 0.84
N THR A 386 -1.95 34.75 -0.26
CA THR A 386 -3.40 34.85 -0.43
C THR A 386 -3.77 34.43 -1.84
N VAL A 387 -4.77 33.55 -1.96
CA VAL A 387 -5.26 33.02 -3.23
C VAL A 387 -6.72 33.46 -3.43
N PRO A 388 -7.08 34.04 -4.59
CA PRO A 388 -8.47 34.29 -4.93
C PRO A 388 -9.26 32.98 -5.04
N ASN A 389 -10.49 32.96 -4.55
CA ASN A 389 -11.41 31.83 -4.73
C ASN A 389 -12.05 31.86 -6.13
N SER A 390 -11.20 31.72 -7.14
CA SER A 390 -11.57 31.55 -8.54
C SER A 390 -10.99 30.24 -9.07
N GLY A 391 -11.72 29.58 -9.98
CA GLY A 391 -11.35 28.25 -10.50
C GLY A 391 -9.96 28.18 -11.17
N ASP A 392 -9.48 29.29 -11.75
CA ASP A 392 -8.20 29.36 -12.46
C ASP A 392 -7.00 29.67 -11.54
N THR A 393 -7.23 29.85 -10.24
CA THR A 393 -6.17 30.19 -9.28
C THR A 393 -5.28 28.98 -9.00
N SER A 394 -3.97 29.20 -9.03
CA SER A 394 -2.97 28.25 -8.57
C SER A 394 -2.05 28.85 -7.51
N LEU A 395 -1.52 27.97 -6.67
CA LEU A 395 -0.49 28.26 -5.67
C LEU A 395 0.71 27.37 -5.95
N GLU A 396 1.88 27.99 -6.15
CA GLU A 396 3.12 27.24 -6.22
C GLU A 396 3.70 27.12 -4.80
N VAL A 397 4.07 25.90 -4.44
CA VAL A 397 4.74 25.56 -3.18
C VAL A 397 6.09 24.97 -3.54
N SER A 398 7.16 25.58 -3.06
CA SER A 398 8.53 25.14 -3.37
C SER A 398 9.37 24.90 -2.12
N VAL A 399 10.23 23.91 -2.15
CA VAL A 399 11.19 23.60 -1.08
C VAL A 399 12.51 23.12 -1.66
N ALA A 400 13.62 23.66 -1.18
CA ALA A 400 14.95 23.17 -1.53
C ALA A 400 15.26 21.90 -0.74
N VAL A 401 15.75 20.86 -1.41
CA VAL A 401 16.15 19.60 -0.79
C VAL A 401 17.59 19.32 -1.13
N THR A 402 18.42 19.16 -0.09
CA THR A 402 19.85 18.89 -0.21
C THR A 402 20.15 17.50 0.31
N ASN A 403 20.89 16.71 -0.47
CA ASN A 403 21.52 15.50 0.04
C ASN A 403 22.76 15.89 0.85
N ALA A 404 22.63 15.85 2.18
CA ALA A 404 23.69 16.18 3.13
C ALA A 404 24.45 14.96 3.66
N GLY A 405 24.16 13.76 3.15
CA GLY A 405 24.91 12.54 3.48
C GLY A 405 26.06 12.27 2.52
N SER A 406 26.69 11.11 2.68
CA SER A 406 27.86 10.67 1.90
C SER A 406 27.52 9.75 0.73
N MET A 407 26.26 9.34 0.59
CA MET A 407 25.80 8.42 -0.45
C MET A 407 24.75 9.08 -1.34
N ALA A 408 24.80 8.81 -2.64
CA ALA A 408 23.68 9.15 -3.52
C ALA A 408 22.40 8.45 -3.04
N GLY A 409 21.26 9.08 -3.19
CA GLY A 409 20.00 8.53 -2.70
C GLY A 409 18.79 9.07 -3.43
N LYS A 410 17.66 8.39 -3.27
CA LYS A 410 16.35 8.88 -3.72
C LYS A 410 15.54 9.33 -2.51
N GLU A 411 14.95 10.52 -2.59
CA GLU A 411 14.10 11.10 -1.55
C GLU A 411 12.69 11.35 -2.10
N THR A 412 11.68 10.89 -1.36
CA THR A 412 10.27 11.15 -1.69
C THR A 412 9.79 12.37 -0.93
N VAL A 413 9.77 13.51 -1.60
CA VAL A 413 9.24 14.77 -1.07
C VAL A 413 7.72 14.72 -1.11
N MET A 414 7.08 14.79 0.04
CA MET A 414 5.62 14.73 0.19
C MET A 414 5.05 16.08 0.62
N LEU A 415 4.04 16.57 -0.08
CA LEU A 415 3.31 17.81 0.21
C LEU A 415 1.91 17.49 0.73
N PHE A 416 1.63 17.93 1.94
CA PHE A 416 0.34 17.80 2.60
C PHE A 416 -0.38 19.13 2.67
N LEU A 417 -1.71 19.08 2.62
CA LEU A 417 -2.60 20.19 2.90
C LEU A 417 -3.32 19.96 4.23
N ILE A 418 -3.49 21.03 5.00
CA ILE A 418 -4.23 21.05 6.26
C ILE A 418 -5.24 22.21 6.17
N GLN A 419 -6.52 21.87 6.32
CA GLN A 419 -7.61 22.83 6.47
C GLN A 419 -8.09 22.77 7.94
N PRO A 420 -7.78 23.75 8.79
CA PRO A 420 -8.07 23.66 10.22
C PRO A 420 -9.56 23.74 10.52
N PHE A 421 -10.31 24.50 9.72
CA PHE A 421 -11.75 24.69 9.87
C PHE A 421 -12.46 24.47 8.54
N ARG A 422 -13.53 23.66 8.60
CA ARG A 422 -14.41 23.37 7.46
C ARG A 422 -15.85 23.26 7.95
N ALA A 423 -16.78 23.92 7.28
CA ALA A 423 -18.19 23.97 7.65
C ALA A 423 -18.98 22.78 7.11
N ILE A 424 -18.70 22.33 5.89
CA ILE A 424 -19.48 21.25 5.25
C ILE A 424 -19.20 19.85 5.83
N SER A 425 -18.05 19.64 6.47
CA SER A 425 -17.68 18.36 7.09
C SER A 425 -16.46 18.51 8.00
N VAL A 426 -16.31 17.61 8.97
CA VAL A 426 -15.13 17.57 9.86
C VAL A 426 -13.85 17.42 9.03
N PRO A 427 -12.83 18.30 9.20
CA PRO A 427 -11.57 18.19 8.47
C PRO A 427 -10.72 17.01 8.90
N GLU A 428 -9.91 16.51 7.98
CA GLU A 428 -8.81 15.60 8.23
C GLU A 428 -7.64 16.33 8.90
N ALA A 429 -6.87 15.63 9.72
CA ALA A 429 -5.68 16.17 10.37
C ALA A 429 -4.65 16.69 9.36
N LYS A 430 -4.49 15.97 8.24
CA LYS A 430 -3.73 16.37 7.04
C LYS A 430 -4.07 15.46 5.87
N GLN A 431 -3.91 15.95 4.64
CA GLN A 431 -4.14 15.18 3.42
C GLN A 431 -2.92 15.27 2.49
N LEU A 432 -2.37 14.13 2.05
CA LEU A 432 -1.35 14.14 1.00
C LEU A 432 -1.96 14.65 -0.31
N LYS A 433 -1.35 15.65 -0.95
CA LYS A 433 -1.81 16.21 -2.24
C LYS A 433 -0.87 15.92 -3.37
N ARG A 434 0.44 16.02 -3.13
CA ARG A 434 1.47 15.77 -4.14
C ARG A 434 2.66 15.07 -3.52
N PHE A 435 3.42 14.36 -4.35
CA PHE A 435 4.74 13.91 -4.00
C PHE A 435 5.63 13.88 -5.24
N ALA A 436 6.95 13.99 -5.03
CA ALA A 436 7.95 13.82 -6.06
C ALA A 436 9.09 12.96 -5.51
N LYS A 437 9.57 12.00 -6.29
CA LYS A 437 10.76 11.22 -5.94
C LYS A 437 11.95 11.78 -6.72
N ILE A 438 12.88 12.39 -6.02
CA ILE A 438 14.08 13.00 -6.59
C ILE A 438 15.30 12.15 -6.31
N HIS A 439 16.30 12.18 -7.19
CA HIS A 439 17.58 11.54 -7.00
C HIS A 439 18.67 12.59 -6.85
N LEU A 440 19.47 12.51 -5.78
CA LEU A 440 20.50 13.50 -5.48
C LEU A 440 21.83 12.83 -5.17
N GLN A 441 22.89 13.34 -5.78
CA GLN A 441 24.27 13.05 -5.41
C GLN A 441 24.63 13.71 -4.06
N PRO A 442 25.67 13.24 -3.34
CA PRO A 442 26.14 13.92 -2.13
C PRO A 442 26.45 15.40 -2.37
N GLY A 443 25.90 16.28 -1.53
CA GLY A 443 26.04 17.74 -1.63
C GLY A 443 25.10 18.41 -2.64
N GLU A 444 24.42 17.65 -3.50
CA GLU A 444 23.50 18.20 -4.49
C GLU A 444 22.24 18.76 -3.82
N THR A 445 21.76 19.90 -4.35
CA THR A 445 20.50 20.53 -3.94
C THR A 445 19.59 20.68 -5.14
N GLN A 446 18.34 20.28 -5.00
CA GLN A 446 17.28 20.50 -5.99
C GLN A 446 16.14 21.29 -5.37
N LEU A 447 15.62 22.28 -6.11
CA LEU A 447 14.37 22.96 -5.79
C LEU A 447 13.21 22.09 -6.29
N VAL A 448 12.36 21.63 -5.38
CA VAL A 448 11.15 20.87 -5.70
C VAL A 448 9.96 21.81 -5.62
N SER A 449 9.24 21.97 -6.73
CA SER A 449 8.04 22.80 -6.83
C SER A 449 6.80 21.94 -7.10
N PHE A 450 5.71 22.26 -6.40
CA PHE A 450 4.40 21.69 -6.62
C PHE A 450 3.40 22.79 -6.91
N THR A 451 2.38 22.48 -7.71
CA THR A 451 1.26 23.38 -7.96
C THR A 451 0.00 22.81 -7.31
N LEU A 452 -0.61 23.62 -6.45
CA LEU A 452 -1.93 23.38 -5.89
C LEU A 452 -2.97 24.25 -6.59
N SER A 453 -4.16 23.70 -6.81
CA SER A 453 -5.29 24.40 -7.41
C SER A 453 -6.55 24.24 -6.58
N HIS A 454 -7.66 24.80 -7.09
CA HIS A 454 -9.01 24.61 -6.55
C HIS A 454 -9.38 23.13 -6.30
N GLU A 455 -8.84 22.20 -7.10
CA GLU A 455 -9.07 20.76 -6.91
C GLU A 455 -8.41 20.20 -5.66
N ASP A 456 -7.31 20.81 -5.23
CA ASP A 456 -6.53 20.35 -4.08
C ASP A 456 -7.10 20.83 -2.76
N TRP A 457 -7.45 22.12 -2.66
CA TRP A 457 -7.96 22.69 -1.40
C TRP A 457 -9.48 22.69 -1.26
N GLY A 458 -10.21 22.39 -2.33
CA GLY A 458 -11.66 22.20 -2.28
C GLY A 458 -12.05 20.83 -1.73
N ALA A 459 -13.06 20.81 -0.86
CA ALA A 459 -13.68 19.60 -0.34
C ALA A 459 -14.91 19.23 -1.17
N LEU A 460 -15.19 17.93 -1.31
CA LEU A 460 -16.41 17.48 -1.97
C LEU A 460 -17.57 17.51 -0.97
N ASP A 461 -18.69 18.10 -1.40
CA ASP A 461 -19.98 18.00 -0.71
C ASP A 461 -20.40 16.51 -0.65
N PRO A 462 -20.80 15.96 0.52
CA PRO A 462 -21.13 14.55 0.69
C PRO A 462 -22.47 14.13 0.03
N GLN A 463 -22.73 14.56 -1.20
CA GLN A 463 -23.88 14.17 -2.01
C GLN A 463 -23.49 13.24 -3.17
N ILE A 464 -24.46 12.46 -3.65
CA ILE A 464 -24.31 11.55 -4.79
C ILE A 464 -25.56 11.71 -5.67
N GLY A 465 -25.35 11.73 -6.99
CA GLY A 465 -26.38 11.84 -8.02
C GLY A 465 -26.66 13.26 -8.48
N SER A 466 -25.78 14.21 -8.19
CA SER A 466 -25.93 15.62 -8.58
C SER A 466 -24.61 16.21 -9.12
N GLY A 467 -23.69 15.34 -9.54
CA GLY A 467 -22.33 15.68 -9.93
C GLY A 467 -21.41 15.92 -8.74
N PHE A 468 -20.10 15.97 -9.01
CA PHE A 468 -19.10 16.34 -8.02
C PHE A 468 -19.17 17.84 -7.72
N HIS A 469 -19.84 18.19 -6.63
CA HIS A 469 -19.88 19.56 -6.13
C HIS A 469 -18.70 19.80 -5.19
N ARG A 470 -17.68 20.51 -5.70
CA ARG A 470 -16.49 20.89 -4.92
C ARG A 470 -16.70 22.27 -4.30
N VAL A 471 -16.63 22.32 -2.98
CA VAL A 471 -16.78 23.53 -2.18
C VAL A 471 -15.39 23.99 -1.72
N VAL A 472 -15.08 25.24 -2.01
CA VAL A 472 -13.91 25.94 -1.45
C VAL A 472 -14.41 26.98 -0.46
N GLU A 473 -14.02 26.81 0.80
CA GLU A 473 -14.37 27.73 1.87
C GLU A 473 -13.25 28.76 2.04
N ALA A 474 -13.62 30.02 2.23
CA ALA A 474 -12.65 31.05 2.57
C ALA A 474 -12.07 30.79 3.96
N GLY A 475 -10.78 31.09 4.15
CA GLY A 475 -10.13 30.93 5.43
C GLY A 475 -8.67 30.52 5.34
N ASP A 476 -8.15 30.07 6.48
CA ASP A 476 -6.76 29.68 6.64
C ASP A 476 -6.52 28.25 6.15
N TYR A 477 -5.46 28.08 5.37
CA TYR A 477 -4.95 26.81 4.93
C TYR A 477 -3.45 26.74 5.20
N PHE A 478 -2.97 25.52 5.43
CA PHE A 478 -1.56 25.27 5.68
C PHE A 478 -1.06 24.17 4.76
N VAL A 479 0.16 24.33 4.30
CA VAL A 479 0.91 23.25 3.66
C VAL A 479 2.01 22.75 4.58
N ALA A 480 2.27 21.45 4.54
CA ALA A 480 3.33 20.80 5.29
C ALA A 480 4.16 19.93 4.34
N VAL A 481 5.49 20.02 4.43
CA VAL A 481 6.42 19.13 3.72
C VAL A 481 6.94 18.08 4.69
N LYS A 482 7.02 16.83 4.24
CA LYS A 482 7.34 15.61 5.02
C LYS A 482 6.16 15.09 5.85
N PRO A 483 6.05 13.76 6.01
CA PRO A 483 4.94 13.14 6.73
C PRO A 483 4.95 13.38 8.24
N ASP A 484 6.12 13.60 8.84
CA ASP A 484 6.32 13.82 10.28
C ASP A 484 6.20 15.30 10.69
N THR A 485 5.96 16.19 9.74
CA THR A 485 5.80 17.62 9.99
C THR A 485 4.46 17.91 10.64
N GLU A 486 4.52 18.48 11.84
CA GLU A 486 3.38 19.03 12.56
C GLU A 486 3.38 20.56 12.44
N CYS A 487 2.27 21.11 11.95
CA CYS A 487 2.05 22.55 11.84
C CYS A 487 1.17 23.03 13.00
N ASN A 488 1.53 24.15 13.63
CA ASN A 488 0.67 24.77 14.64
C ASN A 488 -0.48 25.52 13.97
N VAL A 489 -1.61 24.84 13.78
CA VAL A 489 -2.77 25.38 13.05
C VAL A 489 -3.91 25.90 13.94
N TYR A 490 -3.81 25.74 15.27
CA TYR A 490 -4.86 26.12 16.23
C TYR A 490 -4.41 27.13 17.31
N GLY A 491 -3.14 27.55 17.31
CA GLY A 491 -2.57 28.44 18.33
C GLY A 491 -2.48 29.92 17.92
N GLY A 492 -3.01 30.82 18.76
CA GLY A 492 -2.75 32.26 18.72
C GLY A 492 -1.28 32.60 18.96
N SER A 493 -0.81 33.71 18.39
CA SER A 493 0.59 34.14 18.27
C SER A 493 1.56 33.61 19.36
N LYS A 494 2.63 32.93 18.90
CA LYS A 494 3.88 32.50 19.61
C LYS A 494 4.03 30.98 19.83
N SER A 495 4.43 30.30 18.76
CA SER A 495 5.25 29.09 18.78
C SER A 495 6.01 29.04 17.45
N ALA A 496 7.30 28.68 17.47
CA ALA A 496 8.18 28.79 16.31
C ALA A 496 7.54 28.19 15.05
N SER A 497 7.41 28.99 13.98
CA SER A 497 6.94 28.51 12.69
C SER A 497 7.86 27.38 12.23
N ASN A 498 7.33 26.16 12.18
CA ASN A 498 8.05 25.04 11.59
C ASN A 498 8.41 25.43 10.14
N ALA A 499 9.70 25.44 9.79
CA ALA A 499 10.18 25.86 8.48
C ALA A 499 9.63 25.01 7.32
N LEU A 500 9.13 23.81 7.65
CA LEU A 500 8.47 22.89 6.71
C LEU A 500 6.95 23.11 6.61
N CYS A 501 6.43 24.14 7.28
CA CYS A 501 5.06 24.59 7.18
C CYS A 501 5.00 25.97 6.52
N ALA A 502 3.96 26.21 5.73
CA ALA A 502 3.62 27.55 5.28
C ALA A 502 2.10 27.76 5.34
N HIS A 503 1.70 28.99 5.60
CA HIS A 503 0.31 29.42 5.71
C HIS A 503 -0.10 30.21 4.48
N PHE A 504 -1.31 29.97 3.99
CA PHE A 504 -1.96 30.82 3.00
C PHE A 504 -3.44 30.97 3.29
N MET A 505 -4.03 32.04 2.79
CA MET A 505 -5.45 32.34 2.93
C MET A 505 -6.17 32.19 1.59
N VAL A 506 -7.28 31.47 1.57
CA VAL A 506 -8.23 31.48 0.45
C VAL A 506 -9.25 32.58 0.70
N GLN A 507 -9.43 33.49 -0.26
CA GLN A 507 -10.36 34.62 -0.11
C GLN A 507 -11.83 34.20 -0.21
N GLY A 508 -12.73 35.00 0.34
CA GLY A 508 -14.15 34.93 0.03
C GLY A 508 -14.41 35.21 -1.45
N ILE A 509 -15.53 34.70 -1.95
CA ILE A 509 -16.09 35.09 -3.25
C ILE A 509 -16.62 36.52 -3.17
#